data_AF-L2FTB7-F1
#
_entry.id   AF-L2FTB7-F1
#
_cell.length_a   1.000
_cell.length_b   1.000
_cell.length_c   1.000
_cell.angle_alpha   90.00
_cell.angle_beta   90.00
_cell.angle_gamma   90.00
#
_symmetry.space_group_name_H-M   'P 1'
#
loop_
_entity.id
_entity.type
_entity.pdbx_description
1 polymer ?
#
loop_
_entity_poly.entity_id
_entity_poly.type
_entity_poly.pdbx_seq_one_letter_code
_entity_poly.pdbx_strand_id
1 'polypeptide(L)'
;MSDASGNQDHRGTPEAPGRVATLIERSYWEKLTDHHDSAPDRVWGVAYRIKADKVAEVKDYLDIREINGYSIHYAPFYPADGTEPIRTLVYIGTPDNDQFVGPQDPQKLAEHIYKSRGPSGLNIDYLLGLEKALDELSPESGDVHITDLSNRVRAIQAAATLPPGTGPDPADAADGEFKQGSSVKEQEETEKTC
;
A
#
# COMPACT_ATOMS: atom_id res chain seq x y z
N MET A 1 -4.96 6.81 7.49
CA MET A 1 -3.90 5.94 6.96
C MET A 1 -4.53 4.61 6.54
N SER A 2 -3.96 3.92 5.55
CA SER A 2 -4.39 2.57 5.17
C SER A 2 -3.65 1.51 6.00
N ASP A 3 -4.37 0.47 6.45
CA ASP A 3 -3.84 -0.71 7.15
C ASP A 3 -4.54 -1.98 6.62
N ALA A 4 -4.12 -3.17 7.02
CA ALA A 4 -4.67 -4.43 6.53
C ALA A 4 -5.76 -5.01 7.44
N SER A 5 -6.87 -5.42 6.85
CA SER A 5 -7.91 -6.24 7.46
C SER A 5 -7.95 -7.63 6.82
N GLY A 6 -8.24 -8.66 7.61
CA GLY A 6 -8.46 -10.02 7.16
C GLY A 6 -9.63 -10.09 6.17
N ASN A 7 -9.47 -10.84 5.08
CA ASN A 7 -10.55 -11.04 4.11
C ASN A 7 -10.77 -12.52 3.81
N GLN A 8 -11.83 -13.09 4.39
CA GLN A 8 -12.12 -14.52 4.32
C GLN A 8 -13.00 -14.92 3.13
N ASP A 9 -13.73 -13.96 2.54
CA ASP A 9 -14.82 -14.28 1.60
C ASP A 9 -14.57 -13.80 0.16
N HIS A 10 -13.56 -12.95 -0.06
CA HIS A 10 -13.24 -12.41 -1.37
C HIS A 10 -11.81 -12.72 -1.81
N ARG A 11 -10.81 -12.34 -1.01
CA ARG A 11 -9.38 -12.39 -1.35
C ARG A 11 -8.60 -13.46 -0.57
N GLY A 12 -9.28 -14.21 0.28
CA GLY A 12 -8.78 -15.40 0.96
C GLY A 12 -9.89 -16.41 1.19
N THR A 13 -9.66 -17.31 2.14
CA THR A 13 -10.65 -18.26 2.67
C THR A 13 -10.71 -18.12 4.20
N PRO A 14 -11.69 -18.74 4.90
CA PRO A 14 -11.71 -18.78 6.36
C PRO A 14 -10.42 -19.35 6.97
N GLU A 15 -9.82 -20.37 6.35
CA GLU A 15 -8.59 -21.03 6.80
C GLU A 15 -7.32 -20.26 6.42
N ALA A 16 -7.38 -19.45 5.36
CA ALA A 16 -6.28 -18.64 4.85
C ALA A 16 -6.80 -17.24 4.44
N PRO A 17 -7.11 -16.37 5.43
CA PRO A 17 -7.70 -15.06 5.16
C PRO A 17 -6.74 -14.19 4.36
N GLY A 18 -7.24 -13.51 3.34
CA GLY A 18 -6.49 -12.49 2.61
C GLY A 18 -6.27 -11.23 3.45
N ARG A 19 -5.76 -10.20 2.81
CA ARG A 19 -5.51 -8.86 3.37
C ARG A 19 -6.08 -7.83 2.42
N VAL A 20 -6.97 -6.99 2.92
CA VAL A 20 -7.53 -5.83 2.20
C VAL A 20 -7.29 -4.55 2.98
N ALA A 21 -7.37 -3.40 2.34
CA ALA A 21 -7.19 -2.12 3.01
C ALA A 21 -8.36 -1.81 3.97
N THR A 22 -8.03 -1.20 5.10
CA THR A 22 -8.95 -0.50 6.02
C THR A 22 -8.38 0.87 6.37
N LEU A 23 -9.21 1.74 6.92
CA LEU A 23 -8.79 3.05 7.44
C LEU A 23 -8.61 2.99 8.95
N ILE A 24 -7.50 3.52 9.45
CA ILE A 24 -7.28 3.70 10.88
C ILE A 24 -7.14 5.18 11.22
N GLU A 25 -7.64 5.54 12.42
CA GLU A 25 -7.48 6.89 12.95
C GLU A 25 -6.00 7.22 13.16
N ARG A 26 -5.67 8.50 12.97
CA ARG A 26 -4.30 9.00 13.18
C ARG A 26 -3.78 8.69 14.59
N SER A 27 -4.62 8.90 15.60
CA SER A 27 -4.31 8.65 17.01
C SER A 27 -4.02 7.18 17.32
N TYR A 28 -4.56 6.25 16.52
CA TYR A 28 -4.30 4.83 16.62
C TYR A 28 -3.03 4.45 15.85
N TRP A 29 -2.86 4.98 14.64
CA TRP A 29 -1.67 4.80 13.81
C TRP A 29 -0.37 5.18 14.55
N GLU A 30 -0.37 6.29 15.30
CA GLU A 30 0.78 6.75 16.09
C GLU A 30 1.19 5.78 17.21
N LYS A 31 0.32 4.83 17.58
CA LYS A 31 0.61 3.79 18.58
C LYS A 31 1.12 2.50 17.94
N LEU A 32 1.05 2.37 16.62
CA LEU A 32 1.53 1.20 15.90
C LEU A 32 3.06 1.18 15.89
N THR A 33 3.65 0.00 15.78
CA THR A 33 5.12 -0.18 15.85
C THR A 33 5.76 -0.42 14.48
N ASP A 34 4.95 -0.64 13.45
CA ASP A 34 5.33 -0.97 12.07
C ASP A 34 5.00 0.17 11.09
N HIS A 35 4.73 1.37 11.63
CA HIS A 35 4.33 2.49 10.82
C HIS A 35 5.49 3.01 9.96
N HIS A 36 5.17 3.49 8.75
CA HIS A 36 6.12 4.19 7.91
C HIS A 36 6.51 5.54 8.53
N ASP A 37 7.73 6.02 8.26
CA ASP A 37 8.22 7.32 8.75
C ASP A 37 7.32 8.50 8.36
N SER A 38 6.51 8.32 7.30
CA SER A 38 5.50 9.27 6.86
C SER A 38 4.11 8.66 6.94
N ALA A 39 3.20 9.38 7.59
CA ALA A 39 1.77 9.25 7.37
C ALA A 39 1.22 10.61 6.92
N PRO A 40 0.75 10.75 5.67
CA PRO A 40 0.08 11.96 5.25
C PRO A 40 -1.22 12.17 6.05
N ASP A 41 -1.59 13.43 6.24
CA ASP A 41 -2.80 13.82 6.98
C ASP A 41 -4.11 13.52 6.24
N ARG A 42 -4.01 13.00 5.01
CA ARG A 42 -5.15 12.69 4.15
C ARG A 42 -5.00 11.31 3.52
N VAL A 43 -6.13 10.72 3.18
CA VAL A 43 -6.22 9.53 2.35
C VAL A 43 -6.98 9.91 1.08
N TRP A 44 -6.46 9.50 -0.07
CA TRP A 44 -7.10 9.74 -1.36
C TRP A 44 -8.13 8.66 -1.66
N GLY A 45 -9.17 9.03 -2.40
CA GLY A 45 -10.24 8.13 -2.78
C GLY A 45 -11.30 8.82 -3.63
N VAL A 46 -12.40 8.13 -3.87
CA VAL A 46 -13.51 8.61 -4.70
C VAL A 46 -14.80 8.60 -3.88
N ALA A 47 -15.53 9.71 -3.92
CA ALA A 47 -16.88 9.79 -3.39
C ALA A 47 -17.90 9.49 -4.51
N TYR A 48 -18.76 8.50 -4.29
CA TYR A 48 -19.84 8.14 -5.22
C TYR A 48 -21.17 8.72 -4.76
N ARG A 49 -21.87 9.42 -5.66
CA ARG A 49 -23.25 9.87 -5.41
C ARG A 49 -24.24 8.82 -5.87
N ILE A 50 -24.98 8.26 -4.93
CA ILE A 50 -26.09 7.34 -5.21
C ILE A 50 -27.33 8.16 -5.56
N LYS A 51 -28.09 7.73 -6.58
CA LYS A 51 -29.38 8.34 -6.91
C LYS A 51 -30.35 8.18 -5.74
N ALA A 52 -31.13 9.22 -5.44
CA ALA A 52 -31.95 9.28 -4.23
C ALA A 52 -32.92 8.09 -4.06
N ASP A 53 -33.53 7.66 -5.17
CA ASP A 53 -34.45 6.52 -5.25
C ASP A 53 -33.75 5.15 -5.13
N LYS A 54 -32.42 5.11 -5.20
CA LYS A 54 -31.59 3.91 -5.10
C LYS A 54 -30.81 3.79 -3.79
N VAL A 55 -30.92 4.79 -2.90
CA VAL A 55 -30.12 4.81 -1.66
C VAL A 55 -30.39 3.58 -0.80
N ALA A 56 -31.65 3.21 -0.58
CA ALA A 56 -31.99 2.05 0.25
C ALA A 56 -31.43 0.74 -0.35
N GLU A 57 -31.70 0.50 -1.64
CA GLU A 57 -31.23 -0.68 -2.36
C GLU A 57 -29.70 -0.82 -2.34
N VAL A 58 -28.99 0.28 -2.63
CA VAL A 58 -27.51 0.26 -2.63
C VAL A 58 -26.96 0.12 -1.22
N LYS A 59 -27.60 0.73 -0.21
CA LYS A 59 -27.18 0.58 1.18
C LYS A 59 -27.32 -0.86 1.65
N ASP A 60 -28.46 -1.52 1.39
CA ASP A 60 -28.68 -2.91 1.76
C ASP A 60 -27.65 -3.84 1.09
N TYR A 61 -27.34 -3.59 -0.19
CA TYR A 61 -26.29 -4.32 -0.89
C TYR A 61 -24.90 -4.13 -0.25
N LEU A 62 -24.54 -2.89 0.10
CA LEU A 62 -23.26 -2.59 0.74
C LEU A 62 -23.19 -3.17 2.17
N ASP A 63 -24.27 -3.10 2.94
CA ASP A 63 -24.33 -3.67 4.29
C ASP A 63 -24.05 -5.19 4.27
N ILE A 64 -24.55 -5.91 3.25
CA ILE A 64 -24.27 -7.35 3.08
C ILE A 64 -22.82 -7.59 2.68
N ARG A 65 -22.28 -6.77 1.77
CA ARG A 65 -20.90 -6.93 1.30
C ARG A 65 -19.86 -6.67 2.39
N GLU A 66 -20.15 -5.72 3.27
CA GLU A 66 -19.22 -5.26 4.31
C GLU A 66 -19.53 -5.88 5.69
N ILE A 67 -20.41 -6.89 5.75
CA ILE A 67 -20.93 -7.51 6.99
C ILE A 67 -19.85 -8.06 7.92
N ASN A 68 -18.67 -8.40 7.39
CA ASN A 68 -17.55 -8.99 8.14
C ASN A 68 -16.68 -7.91 8.81
N GLY A 69 -17.31 -7.15 9.71
CA GLY A 69 -16.63 -6.32 10.69
C GLY A 69 -16.22 -4.92 10.22
N TYR A 70 -16.77 -4.46 9.09
CA TYR A 70 -16.76 -3.03 8.79
C TYR A 70 -17.98 -2.37 9.43
N SER A 71 -17.77 -1.18 9.98
CA SER A 71 -18.82 -0.32 10.53
C SER A 71 -18.98 0.94 9.69
N ILE A 72 -20.18 1.52 9.72
CA ILE A 72 -20.48 2.76 9.00
C ILE A 72 -19.95 3.96 9.81
N HIS A 73 -19.13 4.78 9.17
CA HIS A 73 -18.66 6.06 9.67
C HIS A 73 -19.07 7.19 8.73
N TYR A 74 -19.12 8.41 9.28
CA TYR A 74 -19.33 9.62 8.48
C TYR A 74 -18.12 10.52 8.59
N ALA A 75 -17.52 10.87 7.45
CA ALA A 75 -16.34 11.71 7.38
C ALA A 75 -16.53 12.82 6.33
N PRO A 76 -15.88 13.99 6.52
CA PRO A 76 -15.79 14.99 5.47
C PRO A 76 -14.93 14.44 4.32
N PHE A 77 -15.46 14.51 3.11
CA PHE A 77 -14.70 14.32 1.88
C PHE A 77 -14.38 15.70 1.30
N TYR A 78 -13.12 15.92 0.97
CA TYR A 78 -12.61 17.17 0.40
C TYR A 78 -12.37 16.95 -1.10
N PRO A 79 -13.25 17.46 -1.98
CA PRO A 79 -13.08 17.32 -3.42
C PRO A 79 -11.75 17.91 -3.92
N ALA A 80 -11.10 17.21 -4.86
CA ALA A 80 -9.82 17.63 -5.41
C ALA A 80 -9.88 18.93 -6.23
N ASP A 81 -11.07 19.30 -6.72
CA ASP A 81 -11.32 20.56 -7.43
C ASP A 81 -11.46 21.77 -6.50
N GLY A 82 -11.32 21.57 -5.19
CA GLY A 82 -11.40 22.63 -4.18
C GLY A 82 -12.82 23.06 -3.86
N THR A 83 -13.85 22.34 -4.32
CA THR A 83 -15.24 22.60 -3.93
C THR A 83 -15.49 22.27 -2.46
N GLU A 84 -16.62 22.75 -1.94
CA GLU A 84 -16.96 22.62 -0.52
C GLU A 84 -16.96 21.16 -0.05
N PRO A 85 -16.43 20.87 1.15
CA PRO A 85 -16.43 19.53 1.70
C PRO A 85 -17.84 18.96 1.83
N ILE A 86 -17.98 17.69 1.48
CA ILE A 86 -19.26 16.97 1.58
C ILE A 86 -19.18 15.90 2.67
N ARG A 87 -20.27 15.73 3.43
CA ARG A 87 -20.37 14.63 4.40
C ARG A 87 -20.60 13.33 3.65
N THR A 88 -19.71 12.36 3.83
CA THR A 88 -19.74 11.07 3.14
C THR A 88 -19.85 9.91 4.11
N LEU A 89 -20.46 8.83 3.63
CA LEU A 89 -20.51 7.55 4.32
C LEU A 89 -19.30 6.73 3.90
N VAL A 90 -18.57 6.17 4.87
CA VAL A 90 -17.43 5.28 4.64
C VAL A 90 -17.55 4.04 5.53
N TYR A 91 -17.21 2.87 4.97
CA TYR A 91 -17.12 1.62 5.73
C TYR A 91 -15.69 1.46 6.24
N ILE A 92 -15.53 1.24 7.55
CA ILE A 92 -14.22 1.09 8.19
C ILE A 92 -14.19 -0.17 9.05
N GLY A 93 -13.20 -1.03 8.81
CA GLY A 93 -12.86 -2.13 9.70
C GLY A 93 -12.05 -1.58 10.86
N THR A 94 -12.72 -1.27 11.97
CA THR A 94 -12.11 -0.66 13.15
C THR A 94 -11.19 -1.65 13.87
N PRO A 95 -10.23 -1.18 14.68
CA PRO A 95 -9.34 -2.07 15.43
C PRO A 95 -10.04 -3.05 16.38
N ASP A 96 -11.27 -2.76 16.80
CA ASP A 96 -12.10 -3.65 17.62
C ASP A 96 -12.71 -4.84 16.83
N ASN A 97 -12.48 -4.92 15.51
CA ASN A 97 -12.94 -6.03 14.67
C ASN A 97 -11.98 -7.24 14.79
N ASP A 98 -12.52 -8.44 14.97
CA ASP A 98 -11.77 -9.70 14.99
C ASP A 98 -10.96 -9.97 13.70
N GLN A 99 -11.34 -9.37 12.58
CA GLN A 99 -10.58 -9.44 11.32
C GLN A 99 -9.48 -8.39 11.23
N PHE A 100 -9.41 -7.42 12.14
CA PHE A 100 -8.28 -6.50 12.23
C PHE A 100 -7.04 -7.26 12.71
N VAL A 101 -6.08 -7.41 11.81
CA VAL A 101 -4.86 -8.20 12.05
C VAL A 101 -3.75 -7.37 12.69
N GLY A 102 -3.98 -6.06 12.83
CA GLY A 102 -3.04 -5.14 13.44
C GLY A 102 -1.71 -5.01 12.70
N PRO A 103 -0.73 -4.38 13.37
CA PRO A 103 0.55 -4.08 12.78
C PRO A 103 1.28 -5.37 12.38
N GLN A 104 1.78 -5.41 11.15
CA GLN A 104 2.49 -6.54 10.58
C GLN A 104 3.79 -6.07 9.92
N ASP A 105 4.82 -6.92 10.03
CA ASP A 105 6.03 -6.72 9.23
C ASP A 105 5.67 -6.62 7.73
N PRO A 106 6.03 -5.53 7.04
CA PRO A 106 5.61 -5.31 5.64
C PRO A 106 6.06 -6.42 4.69
N GLN A 107 7.21 -7.05 4.96
CA GLN A 107 7.70 -8.15 4.14
C GLN A 107 6.83 -9.40 4.32
N LYS A 108 6.51 -9.78 5.56
CA LYS A 108 5.59 -10.89 5.85
C LYS A 108 4.20 -10.63 5.30
N LEU A 109 3.71 -9.39 5.39
CA LEU A 109 2.43 -8.99 4.83
C LEU A 109 2.42 -9.14 3.30
N ALA A 110 3.47 -8.70 2.61
CA ALA A 110 3.62 -8.88 1.18
C ALA A 110 3.67 -10.38 0.78
N GLU A 111 4.42 -11.21 1.51
CA GLU A 111 4.46 -12.66 1.28
C GLU A 111 3.10 -13.33 1.48
N HIS A 112 2.36 -12.88 2.48
CA HIS A 112 1.00 -13.36 2.75
C HIS A 112 0.05 -12.97 1.61
N ILE A 113 0.06 -11.70 1.18
CA ILE A 113 -0.72 -11.21 0.04
C ILE A 113 -0.39 -12.00 -1.24
N TYR A 114 0.90 -12.24 -1.50
CA TYR A 114 1.34 -12.97 -2.68
C TYR A 114 0.76 -14.40 -2.76
N LYS A 115 0.65 -15.09 -1.60
CA LYS A 115 0.14 -16.48 -1.51
C LYS A 115 -1.39 -16.56 -1.44
N SER A 116 -2.07 -15.47 -1.09
CA SER A 116 -3.50 -15.47 -0.78
C SER A 116 -4.40 -15.42 -2.02
N ARG A 117 -5.49 -16.19 -1.98
CA ARG A 117 -6.52 -16.26 -3.03
C ARG A 117 -7.88 -16.55 -2.40
N GLY A 118 -8.91 -15.90 -2.89
CA GLY A 118 -10.30 -16.19 -2.54
C GLY A 118 -11.22 -16.26 -3.75
N PRO A 119 -12.55 -16.33 -3.52
CA PRO A 119 -13.57 -16.41 -4.57
C PRO A 119 -13.52 -15.26 -5.59
N SER A 120 -13.05 -14.08 -5.18
CA SER A 120 -12.90 -12.89 -6.03
C SER A 120 -11.55 -12.80 -6.74
N GLY A 121 -10.71 -13.84 -6.64
CA GLY A 121 -9.42 -13.93 -7.30
C GLY A 121 -8.22 -13.82 -6.37
N LEU A 122 -7.06 -13.51 -6.94
CA LEU A 122 -5.81 -13.36 -6.20
C LEU A 122 -5.84 -12.10 -5.33
N ASN A 123 -5.17 -12.15 -4.18
CA ASN A 123 -5.02 -10.97 -3.33
C ASN A 123 -4.02 -9.96 -3.92
N ILE A 124 -3.02 -10.42 -4.67
CA ILE A 124 -2.10 -9.55 -5.40
C ILE A 124 -2.85 -8.65 -6.41
N ASP A 125 -3.86 -9.18 -7.11
CA ASP A 125 -4.66 -8.40 -8.07
C ASP A 125 -5.40 -7.25 -7.38
N TYR A 126 -5.83 -7.47 -6.13
CA TYR A 126 -6.43 -6.41 -5.31
C TYR A 126 -5.41 -5.32 -4.99
N LEU A 127 -4.23 -5.69 -4.49
CA LEU A 127 -3.21 -4.73 -4.08
C LEU A 127 -2.72 -3.88 -5.27
N LEU A 128 -2.35 -4.53 -6.38
CA LEU A 128 -1.85 -3.83 -7.57
C LEU A 128 -2.95 -3.02 -8.27
N GLY A 129 -4.20 -3.50 -8.21
CA GLY A 129 -5.36 -2.74 -8.70
C GLY A 129 -5.62 -1.49 -7.87
N LEU A 130 -5.45 -1.56 -6.55
CA LEU A 130 -5.58 -0.42 -5.65
C LEU A 130 -4.47 0.61 -5.86
N GLU A 131 -3.21 0.18 -5.92
CA GLU A 131 -2.07 1.06 -6.21
C GLU A 131 -2.28 1.82 -7.52
N LYS A 132 -2.60 1.10 -8.60
CA LYS A 132 -2.89 1.71 -9.90
C LYS A 132 -4.04 2.72 -9.81
N ALA A 133 -5.13 2.37 -9.16
CA ALA A 133 -6.28 3.26 -9.03
C ALA A 133 -5.93 4.54 -8.26
N LEU A 134 -5.11 4.43 -7.20
CA LEU A 134 -4.63 5.58 -6.44
C LEU A 134 -3.72 6.47 -7.27
N ASP A 135 -2.77 5.91 -8.02
CA ASP A 135 -1.87 6.68 -8.89
C ASP A 135 -2.61 7.40 -10.03
N GLU A 136 -3.75 6.88 -10.47
CA GLU A 136 -4.57 7.47 -11.54
C GLU A 136 -5.49 8.62 -11.06
N LEU A 137 -5.68 8.83 -9.75
CA LEU A 137 -6.57 9.89 -9.24
C LEU A 137 -5.97 11.30 -9.41
N SER A 138 -4.66 11.45 -9.16
CA SER A 138 -3.95 12.72 -9.08
C SER A 138 -2.43 12.47 -9.02
N PRO A 139 -1.58 13.43 -9.42
CA PRO A 139 -0.13 13.32 -9.23
C PRO A 139 0.30 13.12 -7.76
N GLU A 140 -0.53 13.53 -6.80
CA GLU A 140 -0.22 13.48 -5.36
C GLU A 140 -0.98 12.36 -4.61
N SER A 141 -1.73 11.52 -5.33
CA SER A 141 -2.63 10.54 -4.70
C SER A 141 -2.06 9.15 -4.43
N GLY A 142 -0.80 8.92 -4.81
CA GLY A 142 -0.08 7.70 -4.44
C GLY A 142 -0.01 7.54 -2.92
N ASP A 143 -0.12 6.30 -2.44
CA ASP A 143 -0.05 5.95 -1.03
C ASP A 143 1.24 5.17 -0.76
N VAL A 144 2.10 5.72 0.11
CA VAL A 144 3.42 5.18 0.43
C VAL A 144 3.34 3.73 0.94
N HIS A 145 2.35 3.41 1.77
CA HIS A 145 2.19 2.07 2.33
C HIS A 145 1.78 1.07 1.25
N ILE A 146 0.82 1.45 0.41
CA ILE A 146 0.36 0.64 -0.72
C ILE A 146 1.48 0.42 -1.74
N THR A 147 2.26 1.46 -2.06
CA THR A 147 3.40 1.37 -2.98
C THR A 147 4.52 0.47 -2.41
N ASP A 148 4.85 0.58 -1.12
CA ASP A 148 5.85 -0.29 -0.48
C ASP A 148 5.45 -1.78 -0.56
N LEU A 149 4.21 -2.11 -0.17
CA LEU A 149 3.69 -3.47 -0.28
C LEU A 149 3.70 -3.98 -1.72
N SER A 150 3.28 -3.14 -2.67
CA SER A 150 3.22 -3.49 -4.08
C SER A 150 4.62 -3.80 -4.64
N ASN A 151 5.63 -3.00 -4.27
CA ASN A 151 7.01 -3.23 -4.66
C ASN A 151 7.59 -4.53 -4.09
N ARG A 152 7.31 -4.83 -2.81
CA ARG A 152 7.71 -6.09 -2.19
C ARG A 152 7.08 -7.29 -2.89
N VAL A 153 5.79 -7.21 -3.21
CA VAL A 153 5.09 -8.27 -3.94
C VAL A 153 5.66 -8.47 -5.36
N ARG A 154 5.98 -7.39 -6.07
CA ARG A 154 6.68 -7.47 -7.37
C ARG A 154 8.04 -8.14 -7.26
N ALA A 155 8.81 -7.83 -6.21
CA ALA A 155 10.11 -8.46 -5.96
C ALA A 155 9.97 -9.97 -5.70
N ILE A 156 8.95 -10.38 -4.93
CA ILE A 156 8.63 -11.80 -4.71
C ILE A 156 8.25 -12.49 -6.03
N GLN A 157 7.43 -11.84 -6.87
CA GLN A 157 7.08 -12.35 -8.20
C GLN A 157 8.30 -12.56 -9.09
N ALA A 158 9.20 -11.59 -9.14
CA ALA A 158 10.43 -11.66 -9.93
C ALA A 158 11.38 -12.76 -9.44
N ALA A 159 11.51 -12.93 -8.12
CA ALA A 159 12.30 -14.01 -7.54
C ALA A 159 11.71 -15.40 -7.84
N ALA A 160 10.38 -15.52 -7.90
CA ALA A 160 9.70 -16.78 -8.20
C ALA A 160 9.76 -17.19 -9.69
N THR A 161 9.95 -16.24 -10.61
CA THR A 161 10.09 -16.50 -12.05
C THR A 161 11.54 -16.69 -12.50
N LEU A 162 12.53 -16.39 -11.66
CA LEU A 162 13.92 -16.72 -11.94
C LEU A 162 14.16 -18.23 -11.82
N PRO A 163 14.87 -18.86 -12.78
CA PRO A 163 15.25 -20.26 -12.66
C PRO A 163 16.17 -20.45 -11.43
N PRO A 164 16.06 -21.57 -10.70
CA PRO A 164 16.97 -21.84 -9.60
C PRO A 164 18.40 -21.94 -10.14
N GLY A 165 19.25 -20.94 -9.83
CA GLY A 165 20.69 -20.99 -10.14
C GLY A 165 21.35 -19.74 -10.75
N THR A 166 20.64 -18.63 -11.00
CA THR A 166 21.27 -17.39 -11.54
C THR A 166 21.52 -16.34 -10.45
N GLY A 167 22.14 -16.74 -9.34
CA GLY A 167 22.85 -15.81 -8.46
C GLY A 167 24.31 -15.75 -8.88
N PRO A 168 25.03 -14.63 -8.72
CA PRO A 168 26.47 -14.62 -8.94
C PRO A 168 27.14 -15.64 -8.01
N ASP A 169 27.96 -16.52 -8.58
CA ASP A 169 28.76 -17.46 -7.80
C ASP A 169 29.65 -16.65 -6.82
N PRO A 170 29.82 -17.10 -5.56
CA PRO A 170 30.69 -16.42 -4.59
C PRO A 170 32.18 -16.36 -5.00
N ALA A 171 32.54 -16.99 -6.12
CA ALA A 171 33.91 -17.09 -6.61
C ALA A 171 34.39 -15.86 -7.41
N ASP A 172 33.49 -14.99 -7.90
CA ASP A 172 33.87 -13.82 -8.72
C ASP A 172 34.04 -12.51 -7.92
N ALA A 173 33.94 -12.56 -6.58
CA ALA A 173 34.03 -11.38 -5.71
C ALA A 173 35.38 -11.21 -5.00
N ALA A 174 36.46 -11.79 -5.53
CA ALA A 174 37.81 -11.57 -5.02
C ALA A 174 38.80 -11.43 -6.18
N ASP A 175 39.01 -10.19 -6.63
CA ASP A 175 40.35 -9.64 -6.86
C ASP A 175 40.25 -8.19 -7.35
N GLY A 176 40.52 -7.27 -6.42
CA GLY A 176 40.57 -5.84 -6.68
C GLY A 176 41.46 -5.16 -5.65
N GLU A 177 42.74 -5.50 -5.64
CA GLU A 177 43.76 -4.79 -4.86
C GLU A 177 43.79 -3.30 -5.25
N PHE A 178 43.36 -2.44 -4.33
CA PHE A 178 43.48 -0.99 -4.47
C PHE A 178 44.91 -0.57 -4.11
N LYS A 179 45.78 -0.38 -5.11
CA LYS A 179 47.12 0.21 -4.91
C LYS A 179 47.04 1.74 -4.96
N GLN A 180 47.29 2.34 -3.80
CA GLN A 180 47.47 3.77 -3.61
C GLN A 180 48.85 4.19 -4.16
N GLY A 181 48.87 5.14 -5.10
CA GLY A 181 50.08 5.73 -5.66
C GLY A 181 49.97 7.25 -5.70
N SER A 182 50.69 7.92 -4.81
CA SER A 182 50.90 9.37 -4.81
C SER A 182 51.99 9.77 -5.81
N SER A 183 51.80 10.85 -6.59
CA SER A 183 52.82 11.90 -6.77
C SER A 183 52.27 13.07 -7.60
N VAL A 184 52.55 14.27 -7.08
CA VAL A 184 52.22 15.63 -7.56
C VAL A 184 53.08 16.06 -8.76
N LYS A 185 52.55 16.96 -9.60
CA LYS A 185 53.16 18.15 -10.27
C LYS A 185 52.03 18.96 -10.93
N GLU A 186 51.49 20.03 -10.33
CA GLU A 186 51.91 21.44 -10.30
C GLU A 186 52.00 22.19 -11.65
N GLN A 187 51.50 23.44 -11.61
CA GLN A 187 51.61 24.61 -12.53
C GLN A 187 50.58 24.75 -13.67
N GLU A 188 49.99 25.92 -13.97
CA GLU A 188 49.83 27.24 -13.32
C GLU A 188 48.82 28.07 -14.17
N GLU A 189 48.17 29.05 -13.54
CA GLU A 189 47.50 30.29 -14.02
C GLU A 189 47.11 30.50 -15.52
N THR A 190 45.95 31.08 -15.83
CA THR A 190 45.68 32.52 -15.64
C THR A 190 44.21 32.90 -15.91
N GLU A 191 43.78 33.94 -15.20
CA GLU A 191 42.51 34.68 -15.30
C GLU A 191 42.23 35.31 -16.69
N LYS A 192 40.95 35.51 -17.04
CA LYS A 192 40.33 36.86 -17.09
C LYS A 192 38.88 36.86 -17.62
N THR A 193 38.07 37.58 -16.86
CA THR A 193 36.72 38.11 -17.11
C THR A 193 36.64 39.00 -18.36
N CYS A 194 35.56 38.87 -19.15
CA CYS A 194 34.62 39.94 -19.53
C CYS A 194 33.42 39.31 -20.26
#